data_AF-A0AAP9R1P6-F1
#
_entry.id   AF-A0AAP9R1P6-F1
#
_cell.length_a   1.000
_cell.length_b   1.000
_cell.length_c   1.000
_cell.angle_alpha   90.00
_cell.angle_beta   90.00
_cell.angle_gamma   90.00
#
_symmetry.space_group_name_H-M   'P 1'
#
loop_
_entity.id
_entity.type
_entity.pdbx_description
1 polymer ?
#
loop_
_entity_poly.entity_id
_entity_poly.type
_entity_poly.pdbx_seq_one_letter_code
_entity_poly.pdbx_strand_id
1 'polypeptide(L)'
;MNIFTNVIVLAVVLLFIYIFASLLIRDAKNKKLKAAIHNNGVAVSGTITNVRSRSGGNSGFINISVDFNYVNEKGELLTGQRDIVIDITRIQNFQPGKPIPLRYLRLDPQQVLVDLPNPLLTRS
;
A
#
# COMPACT_ATOMS: atom_id res chain seq x y z
N MET A 1 -48.39 15.29 -1.39
CA MET A 1 -47.05 14.89 -0.93
C MET A 1 -46.19 16.15 -0.93
N ASN A 2 -45.75 16.61 0.25
CA ASN A 2 -45.18 17.96 0.41
C ASN A 2 -43.90 18.12 -0.40
N ILE A 3 -43.80 19.21 -1.17
CA ILE A 3 -42.63 19.59 -1.99
C ILE A 3 -41.33 19.49 -1.17
N PHE A 4 -41.38 19.89 0.11
CA PHE A 4 -40.28 19.75 1.06
C PHE A 4 -39.78 18.30 1.22
N THR A 5 -40.68 17.33 1.37
CA THR A 5 -40.31 15.91 1.50
C THR A 5 -39.64 15.42 0.23
N ASN A 6 -40.14 15.80 -0.95
CA ASN A 6 -39.54 15.42 -2.23
C ASN A 6 -38.14 16.02 -2.43
N VAL A 7 -37.92 17.27 -2.02
CA VAL A 7 -36.60 17.92 -2.08
C VAL A 7 -35.61 17.24 -1.13
N ILE A 8 -36.02 16.88 0.08
CA ILE A 8 -35.18 16.15 1.03
C ILE A 8 -34.81 14.77 0.48
N VAL A 9 -35.78 14.02 -0.05
CA VAL A 9 -35.53 12.69 -0.65
C VAL A 9 -34.56 12.79 -1.82
N LEU A 10 -34.73 13.78 -2.71
CA LEU A 10 -33.83 14.01 -3.84
C LEU A 10 -32.39 14.32 -3.38
N ALA A 11 -32.23 15.19 -2.37
CA ALA A 11 -30.92 15.54 -1.83
C ALA A 11 -30.21 14.32 -1.22
N VAL A 12 -30.93 13.47 -0.49
CA VAL A 12 -30.39 12.24 0.08
C VAL A 12 -29.94 11.27 -1.01
N VAL A 13 -30.74 11.09 -2.08
CA VAL A 13 -30.36 10.22 -3.21
C VAL A 13 -29.10 10.73 -3.91
N LEU A 14 -28.99 12.04 -4.17
CA LEU A 14 -27.80 12.64 -4.77
C LEU A 14 -26.55 12.48 -3.90
N LEU A 15 -26.69 12.59 -2.57
CA LEU A 15 -25.61 12.33 -1.62
C LEU A 15 -25.12 10.88 -1.73
N PHE A 16 -26.03 9.91 -1.78
CA PHE A 16 -25.66 8.50 -1.94
C PHE A 16 -24.93 8.25 -3.27
N ILE A 17 -25.44 8.78 -4.39
CA ILE A 17 -24.78 8.65 -5.69
C ILE A 17 -23.36 9.23 -5.63
N TYR A 18 -23.17 10.40 -5.02
CA TYR A 18 -21.87 11.01 -4.85
C TYR A 18 -20.92 10.11 -4.03
N ILE A 19 -21.39 9.56 -2.91
CA ILE A 19 -20.59 8.66 -2.06
C ILE A 19 -20.16 7.43 -2.86
N PHE A 20 -21.09 6.75 -3.54
CA PHE A 20 -20.77 5.56 -4.34
C PHE A 20 -19.79 5.87 -5.48
N ALA A 21 -20.01 6.96 -6.22
CA ALA A 21 -19.11 7.38 -7.28
C ALA A 21 -17.70 7.70 -6.75
N SER A 22 -17.61 8.38 -5.60
CA SER A 22 -16.33 8.72 -4.97
C SER A 22 -15.52 7.48 -4.57
N LEU A 23 -16.19 6.44 -4.05
CA LEU A 23 -15.57 5.17 -3.67
C LEU A 23 -15.04 4.42 -4.91
N LEU A 24 -15.85 4.31 -5.96
CA LEU A 24 -15.47 3.64 -7.20
C LEU A 24 -14.27 4.32 -7.88
N ILE A 25 -14.24 5.66 -7.90
CA ILE A 25 -13.11 6.42 -8.46
C ILE A 25 -11.84 6.16 -7.64
N ARG A 26 -11.94 6.10 -6.31
CA ARG A 26 -10.79 5.86 -5.43
C ARG A 26 -10.21 4.46 -5.65
N ASP A 27 -11.08 3.46 -5.77
CA ASP A 27 -10.67 2.08 -6.06
C ASP A 27 -10.03 1.93 -7.44
N ALA A 28 -10.59 2.60 -8.47
CA ALA A 28 -10.02 2.60 -9.81
C ALA A 28 -8.63 3.24 -9.84
N LYS A 29 -8.43 4.36 -9.13
CA LYS A 29 -7.12 5.01 -9.00
C LYS A 29 -6.11 4.09 -8.30
N ASN A 30 -6.51 3.45 -7.20
CA ASN A 30 -5.64 2.51 -6.47
C ASN A 30 -5.24 1.30 -7.32
N LYS A 31 -6.17 0.74 -8.12
CA LYS A 31 -5.87 -0.37 -9.05
C LYS A 31 -4.92 0.07 -10.15
N LYS A 32 -5.17 1.22 -10.79
CA LYS A 32 -4.28 1.76 -11.83
C LYS A 32 -2.87 2.02 -11.32
N LEU A 33 -2.74 2.55 -10.11
CA LEU A 33 -1.45 2.78 -9.49
C LEU A 33 -0.68 1.47 -9.28
N LYS A 34 -1.32 0.45 -8.69
CA LYS A 34 -0.68 -0.85 -8.49
C LYS A 34 -0.20 -1.45 -9.82
N ALA A 35 -1.02 -1.35 -10.87
CA ALA A 35 -0.66 -1.80 -12.21
C ALA A 35 0.52 -0.99 -12.80
N ALA A 36 0.54 0.33 -12.59
CA ALA A 36 1.63 1.18 -13.07
C ALA A 36 2.96 0.90 -12.37
N ILE A 37 2.97 0.64 -11.06
CA ILE A 37 4.19 0.24 -10.34
C ILE A 37 4.65 -1.16 -10.77
N HIS A 38 3.71 -2.08 -11.03
CA HIS A 38 4.07 -3.42 -11.50
C HIS A 38 4.71 -3.39 -12.90
N ASN A 39 4.12 -2.63 -13.83
CA ASN A 39 4.54 -2.59 -15.23
C ASN A 39 5.70 -1.60 -15.49
N ASN A 40 5.75 -0.47 -14.78
CA ASN A 40 6.71 0.63 -15.02
C ASN A 40 7.51 1.03 -13.76
N GLY A 41 7.50 0.19 -12.73
CA GLY A 41 8.25 0.47 -11.51
C GLY A 41 9.74 0.18 -11.66
N VAL A 42 10.56 1.00 -11.02
CA VAL A 42 12.02 0.84 -10.98
C VAL A 42 12.37 0.06 -9.72
N ALA A 43 13.09 -1.05 -9.88
CA ALA A 43 13.58 -1.86 -8.78
C ALA A 43 14.75 -1.15 -8.07
N VAL A 44 14.71 -1.12 -6.75
CA VAL A 44 15.75 -0.49 -5.91
C VAL A 44 15.91 -1.27 -4.60
N SER A 45 17.12 -1.27 -4.05
CA SER A 45 17.36 -1.78 -2.71
C SER A 45 17.29 -0.62 -1.72
N GLY A 46 16.31 -0.64 -0.81
CA GLY A 46 16.24 0.27 0.31
C GLY A 46 16.96 -0.27 1.54
N THR A 47 17.13 0.57 2.57
CA THR A 47 17.60 0.16 3.89
C THR A 47 16.48 0.32 4.90
N ILE A 48 16.24 -0.71 5.69
CA ILE A 48 15.27 -0.67 6.78
C ILE A 48 15.78 0.27 7.87
N THR A 49 14.95 1.21 8.30
CA THR A 49 15.27 2.15 9.39
C THR A 49 14.56 1.78 10.68
N ASN A 50 13.37 1.17 10.59
CA ASN A 50 12.62 0.69 11.74
C ASN A 50 11.66 -0.45 11.35
N VAL A 51 11.33 -1.32 12.30
CA VAL A 51 10.34 -2.38 12.13
C VAL A 51 9.47 -2.45 13.36
N ARG A 52 8.16 -2.41 13.16
CA ARG A 52 7.16 -2.64 14.22
C ARG A 52 6.38 -3.90 13.88
N SER A 53 6.48 -4.91 14.72
CA SER A 53 5.65 -6.11 14.58
C SER A 53 4.31 -5.91 15.26
N ARG A 54 3.24 -6.36 14.61
CA ARG A 54 1.92 -6.49 15.20
C ARG A 54 1.60 -7.97 15.30
N SER A 55 1.18 -8.42 16.49
CA SER A 55 0.78 -9.81 16.73
C SER A 55 -0.14 -10.32 15.61
N GLY A 56 0.29 -11.40 14.94
CA GLY A 56 -0.50 -12.10 13.94
C GLY A 56 -1.29 -13.20 14.62
N GLY A 57 -2.63 -13.16 14.53
CA GLY A 57 -3.50 -14.13 15.20
C GLY A 57 -3.43 -15.58 14.68
N ASN A 58 -2.52 -15.92 13.75
CA ASN A 58 -2.44 -17.24 13.14
C ASN A 58 -0.98 -17.74 13.02
N SER A 59 -0.76 -19.03 13.32
CA SER A 59 0.46 -19.67 13.84
C SER A 59 1.70 -19.79 12.92
N GLY A 60 1.87 -18.90 11.95
CA GLY A 60 3.06 -18.89 11.07
C GLY A 60 3.34 -17.60 10.30
N PHE A 61 2.44 -16.61 10.36
CA PHE A 61 2.59 -15.34 9.66
C PHE A 61 2.39 -14.17 10.60
N ILE A 62 3.13 -13.10 10.35
CA ILE A 62 3.06 -11.87 11.14
C ILE A 62 2.90 -10.66 10.24
N ASN A 63 2.15 -9.68 10.72
CA ASN A 63 2.05 -8.37 10.08
C ASN A 63 3.15 -7.48 10.66
N ILE A 64 3.95 -6.87 9.79
CA ILE A 64 4.97 -5.91 10.19
C ILE A 64 4.80 -4.60 9.44
N SER A 65 5.01 -3.49 10.14
CA SER A 65 5.19 -2.17 9.55
C SER A 65 6.68 -1.89 9.43
N VAL A 66 7.17 -1.69 8.21
CA VAL A 66 8.58 -1.43 7.93
C VAL A 66 8.75 0.01 7.48
N ASP A 67 9.56 0.76 8.22
CA ASP A 67 10.05 2.07 7.81
C ASP A 67 11.39 1.86 7.09
N PHE A 68 11.60 2.56 5.97
CA PHE A 68 12.80 2.40 5.16
C PHE A 68 13.20 3.70 4.46
N ASN A 69 14.44 3.75 4.02
CA ASN A 69 14.94 4.77 3.11
C ASN A 69 15.52 4.12 1.85
N TYR A 70 15.59 4.88 0.76
CA TYR A 70 16.21 4.44 -0.49
C TYR A 70 16.60 5.66 -1.32
N VAL A 71 17.50 5.45 -2.29
CA VAL A 71 17.96 6.48 -3.20
C VAL A 71 17.36 6.19 -4.57
N ASN A 72 16.68 7.17 -5.16
CA ASN A 72 16.12 7.02 -6.50
C ASN A 72 17.19 7.18 -7.60
N GLU A 73 16.80 6.95 -8.86
CA GLU A 73 17.68 7.15 -10.05
C GLU A 73 18.28 8.57 -10.14
N LYS A 74 17.73 9.57 -9.45
CA LYS A 74 18.23 10.96 -9.42
C LYS A 74 19.19 11.25 -8.27
N GLY A 75 19.46 10.28 -7.39
CA GLY A 75 20.30 10.47 -6.20
C GLY A 75 19.57 11.08 -5.00
N GLU A 76 18.24 11.22 -5.06
CA GLU A 76 17.45 11.78 -3.96
C GLU A 76 17.20 10.72 -2.89
N LEU A 77 17.49 11.05 -1.63
CA LEU A 77 17.16 10.21 -0.49
C LEU A 77 15.67 10.35 -0.17
N LEU A 78 14.94 9.24 -0.28
CA LEU A 78 13.53 9.15 0.00
C LEU A 78 13.28 8.22 1.19
N THR A 79 12.18 8.44 1.88
CA THR A 79 11.73 7.61 2.99
C THR A 79 10.32 7.09 2.73
N GLY A 80 9.98 5.96 3.33
CA GLY A 80 8.66 5.36 3.18
C GLY A 80 8.34 4.40 4.30
N GLN A 81 7.05 4.10 4.42
CA GLN A 81 6.53 3.10 5.33
C GLN A 81 5.56 2.17 4.59
N ARG A 82 5.67 0.88 4.85
CA ARG A 82 4.74 -0.14 4.33
C ARG A 82 4.43 -1.21 5.35
N ASP A 83 3.17 -1.61 5.36
CA ASP A 83 2.70 -2.78 6.09
C ASP A 83 2.77 -4.00 5.16
N ILE A 84 3.42 -5.07 5.63
CA ILE A 84 3.59 -6.31 4.88
C ILE A 84 3.32 -7.52 5.77
N VAL A 85 2.90 -8.62 5.13
CA VAL A 85 2.75 -9.93 5.76
C VAL A 85 3.98 -10.74 5.44
N ILE A 86 4.63 -11.30 6.47
CA ILE A 86 5.81 -12.16 6.30
C ILE A 86 5.62 -13.47 7.04
N ASP A 87 6.36 -14.49 6.59
CA ASP A 87 6.59 -15.70 7.35
C ASP A 87 7.40 -15.37 8.62
N ILE A 88 6.94 -15.84 9.78
CA ILE A 88 7.59 -15.58 11.07
C ILE A 88 9.06 -16.04 11.09
N THR A 89 9.40 -17.09 10.33
CA THR A 89 10.77 -17.59 10.21
C THR A 89 11.73 -16.59 9.56
N ARG A 90 11.20 -15.62 8.80
CA ARG A 90 11.98 -14.61 8.07
C ARG A 90 12.12 -13.29 8.83
N ILE A 91 11.57 -13.14 10.04
CA ILE A 91 11.64 -11.90 10.84
C ILE A 91 13.07 -11.37 11.00
N GLN A 92 14.06 -12.25 11.10
CA GLN A 92 15.48 -11.88 11.23
C GLN A 92 16.03 -11.12 10.02
N ASN A 93 15.40 -11.26 8.85
CA ASN A 93 15.77 -10.52 7.64
C ASN A 93 15.23 -9.08 7.66
N PHE A 94 14.27 -8.78 8.55
CA PHE A 94 13.63 -7.48 8.71
C PHE A 94 14.11 -6.83 10.00
N GLN A 95 15.31 -6.26 9.94
CA GLN A 95 15.95 -5.53 11.03
C GLN A 95 16.50 -4.21 10.52
N PRO A 96 16.57 -3.15 11.36
CA PRO A 96 17.24 -1.90 10.98
C PRO A 96 18.65 -2.15 10.42
N GLY A 97 18.99 -1.48 9.32
CA GLY A 97 20.25 -1.64 8.60
C GLY A 97 20.27 -2.79 7.58
N LYS A 98 19.26 -3.67 7.54
CA LYS A 98 19.16 -4.70 6.50
C LYS A 98 18.57 -4.13 5.20
N PRO A 99 18.97 -4.67 4.03
CA PRO A 99 18.40 -4.27 2.76
C PRO A 99 16.97 -4.82 2.60
N ILE A 100 16.12 -4.06 1.91
CA ILE A 100 14.76 -4.47 1.54
C ILE A 100 14.53 -4.22 0.05
N PRO A 101 14.03 -5.21 -0.72
CA PRO A 101 13.72 -5.00 -2.12
C PRO A 101 12.46 -4.13 -2.25
N LEU A 102 12.59 -3.04 -3.01
CA LEU A 102 11.54 -2.07 -3.24
C LEU A 102 11.35 -1.86 -4.75
N ARG A 103 10.15 -1.42 -5.12
CA ARG A 103 9.84 -0.98 -6.47
C ARG A 103 9.05 0.31 -6.42
N TYR A 104 9.59 1.40 -6.96
CA TYR A 104 8.94 2.72 -6.97
C TYR A 104 8.47 3.13 -8.36
N LEU A 105 7.46 3.99 -8.45
CA LEU A 105 7.00 4.53 -9.74
C LEU A 105 7.95 5.61 -10.24
N ARG A 106 8.52 5.48 -11.45
CA ARG A 106 9.44 6.50 -11.99
C ARG A 106 8.83 7.92 -12.05
N LEU A 107 7.54 8.01 -12.37
CA LEU A 107 6.82 9.27 -12.47
C LEU A 107 6.47 9.89 -11.11
N ASP A 108 6.44 9.07 -10.05
CA ASP A 108 6.20 9.52 -8.69
C ASP A 108 6.96 8.63 -7.69
N PRO A 109 8.23 8.97 -7.40
CA PRO A 109 9.08 8.16 -6.55
C PRO A 109 8.49 7.89 -5.17
N GLN A 110 7.64 8.77 -4.61
CA GLN A 110 7.04 8.53 -3.30
C GLN A 110 6.12 7.29 -3.28
N GLN A 111 5.66 6.83 -4.44
CA GLN A 111 4.82 5.66 -4.60
C GLN A 111 5.67 4.41 -4.76
N VAL A 112 5.97 3.78 -3.63
CA VAL A 112 6.81 2.59 -3.51
C VAL A 112 6.03 1.36 -3.04
N LEU A 113 6.41 0.19 -3.51
CA LEU A 113 5.96 -1.11 -3.04
C LEU A 113 7.15 -1.91 -2.53
N VAL A 114 6.90 -2.77 -1.55
CA VAL A 114 7.86 -3.78 -1.13
C VAL A 114 7.75 -4.95 -2.11
N ASP A 115 8.83 -5.25 -2.83
CA ASP A 115 8.86 -6.28 -3.88
C ASP A 115 9.13 -7.65 -3.24
N LEU A 116 8.18 -8.10 -2.42
CA LEU A 116 8.20 -9.42 -1.80
C LEU A 116 6.95 -10.23 -2.19
N PRO A 117 7.10 -11.54 -2.47
CA PRO A 117 5.96 -12.40 -2.70
C PRO A 117 5.11 -12.47 -1.43
N ASN A 118 3.81 -12.22 -1.56
CA ASN A 118 2.87 -12.32 -0.44
C ASN A 118 2.66 -13.81 -0.09
N PRO A 119 3.08 -14.26 1.10
CA PRO A 119 3.00 -15.67 1.47
C PRO A 119 1.56 -16.20 1.53
N LEU A 120 0.57 -15.32 1.72
CA LEU A 120 -0.85 -15.70 1.74
C LEU A 120 -1.41 -16.03 0.35
N LEU A 121 -0.74 -15.62 -0.73
CA LEU A 121 -1.19 -15.87 -2.11
C LEU A 121 -0.52 -17.10 -2.75
N THR A 122 0.54 -17.64 -2.14
CA THR A 122 1.33 -18.73 -2.71
C THR A 122 0.80 -20.13 -2.34
N ARG A 123 -0.19 -20.24 -1.45
CA ARG A 123 -0.92 -21.50 -1.20
C ARG A 123 -2.24 -21.49 -1.97
N SER A 124 -2.18 -21.81 -3.25
CA SER A 124 -3.32 -22.29 -4.05
C SER A 124 -3.01 -23.70 -4.53
#